data_AF-A0A2E9UC81-F1
#
_entry.id   AF-A0A2E9UC81-F1
#
_cell.length_a   1.000
_cell.length_b   1.000
_cell.length_c   1.000
_cell.angle_alpha   90.00
_cell.angle_beta   90.00
_cell.angle_gamma   90.00
#
_symmetry.space_group_name_H-M   'P 1'
#
loop_
_entity.id
_entity.type
_entity.pdbx_description
1 polymer ?
#
loop_
_entity_poly.entity_id
_entity_poly.type
_entity_poly.pdbx_seq_one_letter_code
_entity_poly.pdbx_strand_id
1 'polypeptide(L)'
;VDDPFWSQIYKAIDLARGGEEVKIFIFSSIFGGTGAAGFPNIARKIRAIQRERQVTSNLYIGGALMLPYFIYDVPDEMMEEEVYAKPAEFLDQTKGALHYYSKLFEHDKIFDQVYVTGWDPLSKLSTFHPGGNLQNNPPLFSELYAALGALRFFNKDNKIGENQEIFQIGKNETNEILWSDIPNVSNDLNSKENLAKLIRFAFSYHWMYAPALSGSWSKIKKYSNENWFKRLIYKYTYNDDNKHCEIGLEYNQEIVSSMNEFCLDILEWITDMQYSTVHNTDQKINLILCDFFSEYKAKNAQNRVTIKEKLNAAEKNRFKELITDNSNFKLLNIMSNLCYKKIKKDQKGLGVFMDILFRSCEQ
;
A
#
# COMPACT_ATOMS: atom_id res chain seq x y z
N VAL A 1 -13.97 -28.50 -12.66
CA VAL A 1 -13.65 -27.11 -13.07
C VAL A 1 -14.09 -26.28 -11.89
N ASP A 2 -13.28 -26.30 -10.82
CA ASP A 2 -13.69 -25.83 -9.50
C ASP A 2 -12.54 -25.06 -8.83
N ASP A 3 -11.75 -24.36 -9.64
CA ASP A 3 -10.75 -23.43 -9.15
C ASP A 3 -11.42 -22.07 -8.87
N PRO A 4 -11.43 -21.58 -7.60
CA PRO A 4 -12.11 -20.34 -7.24
C PRO A 4 -11.58 -19.11 -7.98
N PHE A 5 -10.28 -19.07 -8.28
CA PHE A 5 -9.66 -17.95 -8.99
C PHE A 5 -10.19 -17.88 -10.43
N TRP A 6 -10.15 -18.98 -11.18
CA TRP A 6 -10.67 -18.98 -12.55
C TRP A 6 -12.19 -18.73 -12.58
N SER A 7 -12.95 -19.23 -11.59
CA SER A 7 -14.38 -18.95 -11.48
C SER A 7 -14.68 -17.44 -11.40
N GLN A 8 -13.88 -16.68 -10.65
CA GLN A 8 -14.02 -15.22 -10.58
C GLN A 8 -13.68 -14.54 -11.91
N ILE A 9 -12.64 -15.01 -12.61
CA ILE A 9 -12.29 -14.50 -13.95
C ILE A 9 -13.42 -14.75 -14.95
N TYR A 10 -14.01 -15.96 -14.96
CA TYR A 10 -15.16 -16.25 -15.83
C TYR A 10 -16.34 -15.31 -15.53
N LYS A 11 -16.68 -15.11 -14.25
CA LYS A 11 -17.74 -14.17 -13.85
C LYS A 11 -17.44 -12.74 -14.28
N ALA A 12 -16.21 -12.27 -14.10
CA ALA A 12 -15.81 -10.94 -14.53
C ALA A 12 -15.96 -10.78 -16.06
N ILE A 13 -15.55 -11.76 -16.85
CA ILE A 13 -15.72 -11.73 -18.31
C ILE A 13 -17.21 -11.75 -18.70
N ASP A 14 -18.05 -12.51 -18.00
CA ASP A 14 -19.49 -12.52 -18.25
C ASP A 14 -20.16 -11.16 -17.90
N LEU A 15 -19.66 -10.42 -16.90
CA LEU A 15 -20.11 -9.05 -16.63
C LEU A 15 -19.76 -8.09 -17.76
N ALA A 16 -18.54 -8.21 -18.33
CA ALA A 16 -18.12 -7.42 -19.49
C ALA A 16 -19.04 -7.67 -20.71
N ARG A 17 -19.48 -8.92 -20.90
CA ARG A 17 -20.50 -9.28 -21.90
C ARG A 17 -21.83 -8.57 -21.67
N GLY A 18 -22.21 -8.37 -20.41
CA GLY A 18 -23.40 -7.63 -19.99
C GLY A 18 -23.31 -6.12 -20.17
N GLY A 19 -22.15 -5.59 -20.59
CA GLY A 19 -21.92 -4.17 -20.83
C GLY A 19 -21.21 -3.44 -19.68
N GLU A 20 -20.83 -4.15 -18.61
CA GLU A 20 -20.05 -3.54 -17.51
C GLU A 20 -18.59 -3.36 -17.91
N GLU A 21 -17.98 -2.26 -17.47
CA GLU A 21 -16.53 -2.08 -17.60
C GLU A 21 -15.79 -2.98 -16.59
N VAL A 22 -14.95 -3.88 -17.09
CA VAL A 22 -14.16 -4.82 -16.29
C VAL A 22 -12.68 -4.59 -16.54
N LYS A 23 -11.97 -4.31 -15.45
CA LYS A 23 -10.53 -4.05 -15.43
C LYS A 23 -9.84 -5.14 -14.61
N ILE A 24 -8.89 -5.85 -15.22
CA ILE A 24 -8.03 -6.84 -14.57
C ILE A 24 -6.61 -6.29 -14.55
N PHE A 25 -5.93 -6.35 -13.42
CA PHE A 25 -4.54 -5.88 -13.31
C PHE A 25 -3.65 -6.97 -12.73
N ILE A 26 -2.53 -7.25 -13.41
CA ILE A 26 -1.59 -8.32 -13.03
C ILE A 26 -0.28 -7.71 -12.52
N PHE A 27 0.16 -8.10 -11.33
CA PHE A 27 1.51 -7.77 -10.84
C PHE A 27 2.45 -8.93 -11.10
N SER A 28 3.67 -8.64 -11.56
CA SER A 28 4.70 -9.63 -11.72
C SER A 28 6.11 -9.03 -11.63
N SER A 29 7.08 -9.87 -11.28
CA SER A 29 8.50 -9.58 -11.46
C SER A 29 9.06 -10.39 -12.64
N ILE A 30 9.85 -9.75 -13.48
CA ILE A 30 10.40 -10.38 -14.70
C ILE A 30 11.68 -11.18 -14.44
N PHE A 31 12.32 -10.95 -13.29
CA PHE A 31 13.64 -11.50 -12.96
C PHE A 31 13.57 -12.76 -12.10
N GLY A 32 12.36 -13.21 -11.73
CA GLY A 32 12.10 -14.52 -11.17
C GLY A 32 11.44 -15.44 -12.21
N GLY A 33 11.69 -16.75 -12.15
CA GLY A 33 11.17 -17.71 -13.13
C GLY A 33 9.64 -17.77 -13.19
N THR A 34 8.98 -17.83 -12.03
CA THR A 34 7.50 -17.92 -11.96
C THR A 34 6.82 -16.66 -12.47
N GLY A 35 7.31 -15.47 -12.11
CA GLY A 35 6.75 -14.21 -12.55
C GLY A 35 6.93 -13.98 -14.05
N ALA A 36 8.15 -14.25 -14.56
CA ALA A 36 8.47 -14.12 -15.97
C ALA A 36 7.64 -15.05 -16.88
N ALA A 37 7.37 -16.27 -16.43
CA ALA A 37 6.50 -17.19 -17.18
C ALA A 37 5.02 -16.86 -16.98
N GLY A 38 4.60 -16.51 -15.76
CA GLY A 38 3.21 -16.31 -15.40
C GLY A 38 2.57 -15.08 -16.04
N PHE A 39 3.29 -13.96 -16.08
CA PHE A 39 2.76 -12.67 -16.53
C PHE A 39 2.09 -12.72 -17.92
N PRO A 40 2.77 -13.16 -19.00
CA PRO A 40 2.14 -13.24 -20.32
C PRO A 40 1.15 -14.41 -20.42
N ASN A 41 1.40 -15.53 -19.74
CA ASN A 41 0.57 -16.73 -19.90
C ASN A 41 -0.80 -16.59 -19.23
N ILE A 42 -0.88 -15.95 -18.06
CA ILE A 42 -2.17 -15.65 -17.42
C ILE A 42 -2.97 -14.67 -18.29
N ALA A 43 -2.35 -13.59 -18.78
CA ALA A 43 -3.02 -12.65 -19.67
C ALA A 43 -3.52 -13.31 -20.96
N ARG A 44 -2.69 -14.16 -21.61
CA ARG A 44 -3.08 -14.95 -22.78
C ARG A 44 -4.26 -15.87 -22.49
N LYS A 45 -4.28 -16.51 -21.32
CA LYS A 45 -5.40 -17.37 -20.92
C LYS A 45 -6.68 -16.57 -20.73
N ILE A 46 -6.62 -15.39 -20.12
CA ILE A 46 -7.77 -14.48 -19.99
C ILE A 46 -8.26 -14.05 -21.38
N ARG A 47 -7.37 -13.65 -22.30
CA ARG A 47 -7.73 -13.31 -23.69
C ARG A 47 -8.31 -14.49 -24.47
N ALA A 48 -7.84 -15.72 -24.22
CA ALA A 48 -8.45 -16.92 -24.79
C ALA A 48 -9.89 -17.11 -24.29
N ILE A 49 -10.12 -16.99 -22.99
CA ILE A 49 -11.47 -17.08 -22.39
C ILE A 49 -12.38 -15.97 -22.93
N GLN A 50 -11.87 -14.74 -23.05
CA GLN A 50 -12.59 -13.61 -23.65
C GLN A 50 -13.10 -13.96 -25.07
N ARG A 51 -12.24 -14.54 -25.91
CA ARG A 51 -12.59 -15.00 -27.27
C ARG A 51 -13.61 -16.14 -27.25
N GLU A 52 -13.42 -17.14 -26.41
CA GLU A 52 -14.35 -18.26 -26.23
C GLU A 52 -15.77 -17.79 -25.82
N ARG A 53 -15.84 -16.76 -24.96
CA ARG A 53 -17.09 -16.15 -24.49
C ARG A 53 -17.66 -15.08 -25.44
N GLN A 54 -17.01 -14.83 -26.57
CA GLN A 54 -17.42 -13.84 -27.58
C GLN A 54 -17.53 -12.41 -27.02
N VAL A 55 -16.67 -12.05 -26.07
CA VAL A 55 -16.64 -10.70 -25.47
C VAL A 55 -15.72 -9.80 -26.29
N THR A 56 -16.29 -8.80 -26.96
CA THR A 56 -15.56 -7.93 -27.90
C THR A 56 -15.19 -6.55 -27.36
N SER A 57 -15.72 -6.16 -26.20
CA SER A 57 -15.51 -4.84 -25.59
C SER A 57 -15.59 -4.91 -24.07
N ASN A 58 -15.27 -3.79 -23.41
CA ASN A 58 -15.40 -3.57 -21.96
C ASN A 58 -14.52 -4.46 -21.05
N LEU A 59 -13.62 -5.27 -21.60
CA LEU A 59 -12.62 -6.02 -20.83
C LEU A 59 -11.22 -5.47 -21.10
N TYR A 60 -10.62 -4.90 -20.05
CA TYR A 60 -9.28 -4.34 -20.09
C TYR A 60 -8.33 -5.10 -19.17
N ILE A 61 -7.13 -5.40 -19.65
CA ILE A 61 -6.08 -6.10 -18.93
C ILE A 61 -4.85 -5.18 -18.84
N GLY A 62 -4.56 -4.72 -17.63
CA GLY A 62 -3.33 -4.01 -17.31
C GLY A 62 -2.34 -4.91 -16.59
N GLY A 63 -1.10 -4.45 -16.47
CA GLY A 63 -0.16 -5.10 -15.58
C GLY A 63 1.01 -4.24 -15.16
N ALA A 64 1.55 -4.50 -13.98
CA ALA A 64 2.81 -3.95 -13.51
C ALA A 64 3.91 -5.01 -13.62
N LEU A 65 5.00 -4.66 -14.29
CA LEU A 65 6.14 -5.53 -14.51
C LEU A 65 7.37 -4.93 -13.80
N MET A 66 7.75 -5.54 -12.69
CA MET A 66 8.94 -5.19 -11.94
C MET A 66 10.17 -5.76 -12.64
N LEU A 67 11.07 -4.89 -13.11
CA LEU A 67 12.44 -5.25 -13.43
C LEU A 67 13.19 -5.61 -12.13
N PRO A 68 14.42 -6.16 -12.17
CA PRO A 68 15.22 -6.35 -10.96
C PRO A 68 15.20 -5.09 -10.10
N TYR A 69 14.76 -5.24 -8.84
CA TYR A 69 14.69 -4.13 -7.88
C TYR A 69 15.30 -4.45 -6.52
N PHE A 70 15.63 -5.71 -6.29
CA PHE A 70 16.38 -6.16 -5.14
C PHE A 70 17.37 -7.27 -5.51
N ILE A 71 18.32 -7.49 -4.62
CA ILE A 71 19.34 -8.53 -4.70
C ILE A 71 19.53 -9.14 -3.30
N TYR A 72 20.03 -10.36 -3.22
CA TYR A 72 20.36 -11.05 -1.98
C TYR A 72 21.64 -11.85 -2.13
N ASP A 73 22.29 -12.13 -1.00
CA ASP A 73 23.39 -13.10 -0.97
C ASP A 73 22.80 -14.50 -0.72
N VAL A 74 23.33 -15.50 -1.40
CA VAL A 74 22.94 -16.90 -1.22
C VAL A 74 23.94 -17.53 -0.25
N PRO A 75 23.50 -18.09 0.89
CA PRO A 75 24.40 -18.80 1.80
C PRO A 75 25.04 -20.02 1.12
N ASP A 76 26.33 -20.27 1.36
CA ASP A 76 27.08 -21.37 0.75
C ASP A 76 26.40 -22.74 0.97
N GLU A 77 25.78 -22.92 2.13
CA GLU A 77 25.06 -24.14 2.55
C GLU A 77 23.80 -24.42 1.70
N MET A 78 23.24 -23.42 1.03
CA MET A 78 22.03 -23.55 0.19
C MET A 78 22.34 -23.67 -1.30
N MET A 79 23.63 -23.69 -1.70
CA MET A 79 24.01 -23.79 -3.11
C MET A 79 23.69 -25.15 -3.75
N GLU A 80 23.54 -26.22 -2.96
CA GLU A 80 23.42 -27.59 -3.47
C GLU A 80 21.98 -28.16 -3.48
N GLU A 81 21.03 -27.62 -2.71
CA GLU A 81 19.79 -28.34 -2.40
C GLU A 81 18.47 -27.77 -2.99
N GLU A 82 18.42 -26.52 -3.49
CA GLU A 82 17.16 -25.93 -3.99
C GLU A 82 17.27 -25.13 -5.30
N VAL A 83 16.21 -25.17 -6.12
CA VAL A 83 16.07 -24.36 -7.34
C VAL A 83 15.55 -22.97 -6.97
N TYR A 84 16.45 -22.00 -6.82
CA TYR A 84 16.10 -20.58 -6.63
C TYR A 84 16.62 -19.71 -7.77
N ALA A 85 16.05 -18.50 -7.91
CA ALA A 85 16.53 -17.53 -8.90
C ALA A 85 17.91 -17.00 -8.48
N LYS A 86 18.89 -17.06 -9.39
CA LYS A 86 20.26 -16.65 -9.07
C LYS A 86 20.43 -15.14 -9.28
N PRO A 87 20.80 -14.37 -8.24
CA PRO A 87 21.02 -12.93 -8.34
C PRO A 87 21.94 -12.50 -9.49
N ALA A 88 23.01 -13.26 -9.73
CA ALA A 88 23.98 -13.00 -10.81
C ALA A 88 23.37 -13.10 -12.21
N GLU A 89 22.26 -13.82 -12.38
CA GLU A 89 21.60 -14.04 -13.67
C GLU A 89 20.42 -13.09 -13.89
N PHE A 90 20.01 -12.29 -12.90
CA PHE A 90 18.79 -11.47 -12.97
C PHE A 90 18.75 -10.53 -14.18
N LEU A 91 19.86 -9.86 -14.49
CA LEU A 91 19.93 -8.92 -15.61
C LEU A 91 19.83 -9.65 -16.97
N ASP A 92 20.53 -10.78 -17.12
CA ASP A 92 20.52 -11.56 -18.36
C ASP A 92 19.16 -12.24 -18.59
N GLN A 93 18.58 -12.82 -17.53
CA GLN A 93 17.23 -13.40 -17.57
C GLN A 93 16.18 -12.33 -17.92
N THR A 94 16.28 -11.15 -17.30
CA THR A 94 15.41 -10.01 -17.61
C THR A 94 15.53 -9.58 -19.07
N LYS A 95 16.76 -9.46 -19.58
CA LYS A 95 16.99 -9.11 -20.99
C LYS A 95 16.37 -10.12 -21.95
N GLY A 96 16.54 -11.42 -21.67
CA GLY A 96 15.92 -12.49 -22.46
C GLY A 96 14.39 -12.44 -22.43
N ALA A 97 13.81 -12.26 -21.23
CA ALA A 97 12.37 -12.18 -21.05
C ALA A 97 11.76 -10.93 -21.72
N LEU A 98 12.41 -9.76 -21.60
CA LEU A 98 11.98 -8.54 -22.30
C LEU A 98 12.05 -8.70 -23.81
N HIS A 99 13.09 -9.35 -24.34
CA HIS A 99 13.18 -9.65 -25.77
C HIS A 99 12.00 -10.52 -26.21
N TYR A 100 11.72 -11.60 -25.47
CA TYR A 100 10.56 -12.46 -25.74
C TYR A 100 9.23 -11.68 -25.67
N TYR A 101 9.03 -10.84 -24.65
CA TYR A 101 7.81 -10.02 -24.52
C TYR A 101 7.66 -9.03 -25.66
N SER A 102 8.75 -8.38 -26.08
CA SER A 102 8.72 -7.45 -27.22
C SER A 102 8.21 -8.15 -28.49
N LYS A 103 8.70 -9.37 -28.76
CA LYS A 103 8.26 -10.19 -29.90
C LYS A 103 6.84 -10.71 -29.75
N LEU A 104 6.44 -11.05 -28.54
CA LEU A 104 5.06 -11.46 -28.27
C LEU A 104 4.09 -10.31 -28.53
N PHE A 105 4.40 -9.11 -28.05
CA PHE A 105 3.53 -7.93 -28.17
C PHE A 105 3.45 -7.35 -29.59
N GLU A 106 4.45 -7.61 -30.44
CA GLU A 106 4.39 -7.32 -31.88
C GLU A 106 3.24 -8.07 -32.58
N HIS A 107 2.84 -9.24 -32.07
CA HIS A 107 1.87 -10.14 -32.72
C HIS A 107 0.58 -10.37 -31.93
N ASP A 108 0.63 -10.30 -30.61
CA ASP A 108 -0.50 -10.57 -29.71
C ASP A 108 -0.60 -9.50 -28.63
N LYS A 109 -1.60 -8.61 -28.78
CA LYS A 109 -1.90 -7.55 -27.80
C LYS A 109 -2.63 -8.16 -26.59
N ILE A 110 -1.86 -8.76 -25.68
CA ILE A 110 -2.43 -9.46 -24.52
C ILE A 110 -2.76 -8.51 -23.36
N PHE A 111 -2.06 -7.38 -23.27
CA PHE A 111 -2.33 -6.27 -22.34
C PHE A 111 -2.75 -5.01 -23.10
N ASP A 112 -3.56 -4.18 -22.45
CA ASP A 112 -3.90 -2.84 -22.94
C ASP A 112 -2.91 -1.80 -22.41
N GLN A 113 -2.50 -1.90 -21.13
CA GLN A 113 -1.50 -1.00 -20.53
C GLN A 113 -0.53 -1.78 -19.63
N VAL A 114 0.77 -1.64 -19.87
CA VAL A 114 1.83 -2.25 -19.04
C VAL A 114 2.65 -1.15 -18.36
N TYR A 115 2.89 -1.30 -17.06
CA TYR A 115 3.63 -0.38 -16.21
C TYR A 115 4.94 -1.03 -15.79
N VAL A 116 6.04 -0.65 -16.41
CA VAL A 116 7.36 -1.22 -16.17
C VAL A 116 8.10 -0.38 -15.14
N THR A 117 8.56 -1.01 -14.05
CA THR A 117 9.30 -0.32 -13.00
C THR A 117 10.73 -0.84 -12.94
N GLY A 118 11.70 0.08 -13.07
CA GLY A 118 13.13 -0.20 -12.88
C GLY A 118 13.67 0.42 -11.59
N TRP A 119 14.70 -0.19 -11.01
CA TRP A 119 15.36 0.35 -9.83
C TRP A 119 16.87 0.11 -9.87
N ASP A 120 17.65 1.15 -9.59
CA ASP A 120 19.11 1.09 -9.54
C ASP A 120 19.65 2.12 -8.52
N PRO A 121 20.56 1.74 -7.60
CA PRO A 121 21.04 0.36 -7.35
C PRO A 121 19.94 -0.57 -6.82
N LEU A 122 20.11 -1.87 -7.01
CA LEU A 122 19.22 -2.89 -6.45
C LEU A 122 19.26 -2.85 -4.91
N SER A 123 18.08 -2.93 -4.27
CA SER A 123 17.99 -2.98 -2.81
C SER A 123 18.57 -4.30 -2.30
N LYS A 124 19.52 -4.26 -1.34
CA LYS A 124 20.12 -5.49 -0.81
C LYS A 124 19.30 -6.06 0.35
N LEU A 125 18.67 -7.20 0.13
CA LEU A 125 17.93 -7.91 1.19
C LEU A 125 18.90 -8.51 2.22
N SER A 126 18.53 -8.41 3.48
CA SER A 126 19.33 -8.89 4.61
C SER A 126 19.28 -10.41 4.79
N THR A 127 18.23 -11.06 4.29
CA THR A 127 17.99 -12.50 4.45
C THR A 127 17.39 -13.09 3.19
N PHE A 128 17.87 -14.28 2.83
CA PHE A 128 17.32 -15.07 1.74
C PHE A 128 16.54 -16.26 2.30
N HIS A 129 15.31 -16.43 1.80
CA HIS A 129 14.56 -17.67 1.92
C HIS A 129 14.02 -18.05 0.53
N PRO A 130 14.11 -19.34 0.15
CA PRO A 130 13.78 -19.81 -1.20
C PRO A 130 12.30 -19.70 -1.57
N GLY A 131 11.41 -19.47 -0.59
CA GLY A 131 10.01 -19.11 -0.82
C GLY A 131 9.08 -19.54 0.32
N GLY A 132 7.77 -19.37 0.12
CA GLY A 132 6.73 -19.83 1.05
C GLY A 132 6.58 -18.98 2.31
N ASN A 133 6.01 -19.58 3.36
CA ASN A 133 5.63 -18.87 4.60
C ASN A 133 6.83 -18.32 5.41
N LEU A 134 8.05 -18.69 5.05
CA LEU A 134 9.29 -18.21 5.69
C LEU A 134 9.89 -17.00 4.95
N GLN A 135 9.42 -16.68 3.74
CA GLN A 135 9.89 -15.51 3.00
C GLN A 135 9.28 -14.24 3.60
N ASN A 136 10.11 -13.48 4.33
CA ASN A 136 9.72 -12.22 4.96
C ASN A 136 10.52 -11.04 4.41
N ASN A 137 10.35 -10.77 3.11
CA ASN A 137 11.02 -9.64 2.45
C ASN A 137 10.46 -8.30 2.99
N PRO A 138 11.32 -7.28 3.20
CA PRO A 138 10.84 -5.95 3.55
C PRO A 138 10.07 -5.33 2.37
N PRO A 139 9.12 -4.41 2.64
CA PRO A 139 8.55 -3.57 1.61
C PRO A 139 9.64 -2.67 1.01
N LEU A 140 9.61 -2.47 -0.30
CA LEU A 140 10.61 -1.64 -1.00
C LEU A 140 9.93 -0.50 -1.77
N PHE A 141 10.58 0.66 -1.84
CA PHE A 141 9.99 1.86 -2.44
C PHE A 141 9.56 1.66 -3.90
N SER A 142 10.31 0.89 -4.68
CA SER A 142 9.96 0.57 -6.07
C SER A 142 8.59 -0.11 -6.20
N GLU A 143 8.13 -0.83 -5.18
CA GLU A 143 6.81 -1.49 -5.18
C GLU A 143 5.67 -0.45 -5.11
N LEU A 144 5.94 0.74 -4.55
CA LEU A 144 5.00 1.87 -4.57
C LEU A 144 4.73 2.32 -6.01
N TYR A 145 5.72 2.31 -6.90
CA TYR A 145 5.51 2.65 -8.32
C TYR A 145 4.60 1.66 -9.03
N ALA A 146 4.72 0.36 -8.76
CA ALA A 146 3.79 -0.63 -9.28
C ALA A 146 2.36 -0.39 -8.76
N ALA A 147 2.21 -0.09 -7.47
CA ALA A 147 0.91 0.23 -6.87
C ALA A 147 0.29 1.49 -7.49
N LEU A 148 1.09 2.54 -7.75
CA LEU A 148 0.62 3.75 -8.46
C LEU A 148 0.20 3.45 -9.90
N GLY A 149 0.90 2.54 -10.59
CA GLY A 149 0.51 2.06 -11.92
C GLY A 149 -0.86 1.39 -11.92
N ALA A 150 -1.14 0.54 -10.93
CA ALA A 150 -2.46 -0.07 -10.75
C ALA A 150 -3.53 0.99 -10.43
N LEU A 151 -3.25 1.92 -9.51
CA LEU A 151 -4.18 3.00 -9.19
C LEU A 151 -4.48 3.87 -10.41
N ARG A 152 -3.48 4.13 -11.27
CA ARG A 152 -3.68 4.85 -12.54
C ARG A 152 -4.55 4.04 -13.48
N PHE A 153 -4.28 2.73 -13.64
CA PHE A 153 -5.07 1.86 -14.50
C PHE A 153 -6.57 1.83 -14.12
N PHE A 154 -6.86 1.71 -12.82
CA PHE A 154 -8.22 1.70 -12.28
C PHE A 154 -8.87 3.08 -12.17
N ASN A 155 -8.10 4.17 -12.38
CA ASN A 155 -8.64 5.51 -12.29
C ASN A 155 -9.70 5.75 -13.37
N LYS A 156 -10.79 6.45 -13.00
CA LYS A 156 -11.88 6.84 -13.91
C LYS A 156 -11.41 7.72 -15.07
N ASP A 157 -10.34 8.49 -14.88
CA ASP A 157 -9.82 9.44 -15.86
C ASP A 157 -8.80 8.78 -16.82
N ASN A 158 -8.39 7.54 -16.52
CA ASN A 158 -7.48 6.80 -17.38
C ASN A 158 -8.21 6.30 -18.63
N LYS A 159 -7.74 6.76 -19.79
CA LYS A 159 -8.27 6.36 -21.09
C LYS A 159 -7.44 5.21 -21.62
N ILE A 160 -8.07 4.07 -21.84
CA ILE A 160 -7.44 2.89 -22.42
C ILE A 160 -7.82 2.86 -23.91
N GLY A 161 -6.82 3.01 -24.78
CA GLY A 161 -7.01 3.00 -26.24
C GLY A 161 -7.00 1.60 -26.84
N GLU A 162 -7.15 1.52 -28.17
CA GLU A 162 -7.05 0.26 -28.94
C GLU A 162 -5.60 -0.24 -29.11
N ASN A 163 -4.63 0.64 -28.88
CA ASN A 163 -3.22 0.32 -28.93
C ASN A 163 -2.71 0.00 -27.54
N GLN A 164 -1.89 -1.05 -27.46
CA GLN A 164 -1.18 -1.37 -26.24
C GLN A 164 -0.21 -0.23 -25.90
N GLU A 165 -0.24 0.21 -24.66
CA GLU A 165 0.66 1.23 -24.13
C GLU A 165 1.63 0.62 -23.12
N ILE A 166 2.89 1.04 -23.18
CA ILE A 166 3.92 0.66 -22.22
C ILE A 166 4.41 1.93 -21.54
N PHE A 167 4.12 2.06 -20.25
CA PHE A 167 4.59 3.13 -19.38
C PHE A 167 5.79 2.63 -18.60
N GLN A 168 6.77 3.50 -18.37
CA GLN A 168 7.97 3.16 -17.63
C GLN A 168 8.26 4.22 -16.56
N ILE A 169 8.76 3.76 -15.42
CA ILE A 169 9.24 4.62 -14.33
C ILE A 169 10.48 4.00 -13.68
N GLY A 170 11.38 4.86 -13.23
CA GLY A 170 12.57 4.48 -12.49
C GLY A 170 12.94 5.57 -11.49
N LYS A 171 14.04 5.34 -10.77
CA LYS A 171 14.60 6.33 -9.84
C LYS A 171 15.00 7.60 -10.59
N ASN A 172 14.96 8.75 -9.90
CA ASN A 172 15.67 9.95 -10.35
C ASN A 172 17.20 9.72 -10.41
N GLU A 173 17.93 10.65 -11.02
CA GLU A 173 19.39 10.54 -11.19
C GLU A 173 20.18 10.70 -9.88
N THR A 174 19.56 11.26 -8.84
CA THR A 174 20.19 11.51 -7.54
C THR A 174 20.10 10.29 -6.63
N ASN A 175 20.90 10.27 -5.56
CA ASN A 175 20.76 9.27 -4.51
C ASN A 175 19.68 9.60 -3.48
N GLU A 176 18.95 10.70 -3.65
CA GLU A 176 17.87 11.09 -2.74
C GLU A 176 16.51 10.80 -3.36
N ILE A 177 15.65 10.13 -2.60
CA ILE A 177 14.26 9.84 -2.95
C ILE A 177 13.38 10.74 -2.11
N LEU A 178 12.63 11.59 -2.80
CA LEU A 178 11.84 12.68 -2.28
C LEU A 178 10.37 12.51 -2.66
N TRP A 179 9.49 13.30 -2.02
CA TRP A 179 8.07 13.32 -2.38
C TRP A 179 7.80 13.70 -3.85
N SER A 180 8.71 14.46 -4.48
CA SER A 180 8.61 14.83 -5.90
C SER A 180 8.79 13.64 -6.85
N ASP A 181 9.38 12.54 -6.38
CA ASP A 181 9.58 11.34 -7.17
C ASP A 181 8.36 10.42 -7.20
N ILE A 182 7.32 10.75 -6.42
CA ILE A 182 6.06 10.00 -6.37
C ILE A 182 5.06 10.70 -7.29
N PRO A 183 4.77 10.16 -8.49
CA PRO A 183 3.86 10.80 -9.42
C PRO A 183 2.41 10.77 -8.89
N ASN A 184 1.63 11.79 -9.26
CA ASN A 184 0.20 11.79 -9.02
C ASN A 184 -0.49 10.73 -9.90
N VAL A 185 -1.49 10.06 -9.33
CA VAL A 185 -2.25 9.03 -10.07
C VAL A 185 -3.13 9.67 -11.15
N SER A 186 -3.77 10.80 -10.82
CA SER A 186 -4.50 11.66 -11.76
C SER A 186 -4.51 13.10 -11.25
N ASN A 187 -5.11 14.01 -12.03
CA ASN A 187 -5.27 15.41 -11.61
C ASN A 187 -6.08 15.54 -10.30
N ASP A 188 -7.03 14.63 -10.07
CA ASP A 188 -7.89 14.61 -8.89
C ASP A 188 -7.31 13.76 -7.73
N LEU A 189 -6.28 12.94 -8.00
CA LEU A 189 -5.73 11.98 -7.05
C LEU A 189 -4.23 12.21 -6.83
N ASN A 190 -3.93 13.14 -5.93
CA ASN A 190 -2.57 13.49 -5.53
C ASN A 190 -1.98 12.43 -4.59
N SER A 191 -0.89 11.78 -5.02
CA SER A 191 -0.30 10.64 -4.30
C SER A 191 0.35 11.07 -2.99
N LYS A 192 1.11 12.17 -3.01
CA LYS A 192 1.77 12.72 -1.82
C LYS A 192 0.75 13.08 -0.74
N GLU A 193 -0.28 13.84 -1.10
CA GLU A 193 -1.29 14.30 -0.16
C GLU A 193 -2.04 13.13 0.50
N ASN A 194 -2.42 12.12 -0.28
CA ASN A 194 -3.14 10.96 0.24
C ASN A 194 -2.25 10.07 1.13
N LEU A 195 -1.00 9.82 0.74
CA LEU A 195 -0.04 9.08 1.58
C LEU A 195 0.26 9.83 2.88
N ALA A 196 0.55 11.14 2.79
CA ALA A 196 0.80 11.98 3.96
C ALA A 196 -0.40 12.00 4.92
N LYS A 197 -1.62 12.09 4.38
CA LYS A 197 -2.87 12.03 5.15
C LYS A 197 -3.06 10.68 5.84
N LEU A 198 -2.77 9.57 5.16
CA LEU A 198 -2.81 8.23 5.73
C LEU A 198 -1.81 8.05 6.86
N ILE A 199 -0.57 8.51 6.68
CA ILE A 199 0.49 8.44 7.71
C ILE A 199 0.12 9.30 8.93
N ARG A 200 -0.36 10.53 8.71
CA ARG A 200 -0.84 11.42 9.79
C ARG A 200 -2.04 10.84 10.53
N PHE A 201 -2.95 10.19 9.80
CA PHE A 201 -4.09 9.48 10.38
C PHE A 201 -3.62 8.34 11.28
N ALA A 202 -2.75 7.48 10.76
CA ALA A 202 -2.21 6.34 11.50
C ALA A 202 -1.50 6.79 12.80
N PHE A 203 -0.63 7.79 12.69
CA PHE A 203 0.02 8.41 13.84
C PHE A 203 -1.00 8.94 14.86
N SER A 204 -1.94 9.76 14.40
CA SER A 204 -2.87 10.45 15.30
C SER A 204 -3.80 9.46 15.97
N TYR A 205 -4.30 8.47 15.24
CA TYR A 205 -5.14 7.43 15.80
C TYR A 205 -4.38 6.65 16.87
N HIS A 206 -3.21 6.11 16.54
CA HIS A 206 -2.44 5.25 17.44
C HIS A 206 -2.04 5.93 18.76
N TRP A 207 -1.48 7.15 18.73
CA TRP A 207 -0.96 7.79 19.96
C TRP A 207 -1.91 8.76 20.65
N MET A 208 -2.99 9.20 19.98
CA MET A 208 -3.94 10.16 20.56
C MET A 208 -5.31 9.55 20.85
N TYR A 209 -5.87 8.79 19.90
CA TYR A 209 -7.28 8.42 19.96
C TYR A 209 -7.53 6.98 20.39
N ALA A 210 -6.75 6.00 19.94
CA ALA A 210 -6.87 4.62 20.42
C ALA A 210 -6.73 4.56 21.95
N PRO A 211 -5.70 5.15 22.59
CA PRO A 211 -5.58 5.13 24.06
C PRO A 211 -6.69 5.89 24.77
N ALA A 212 -7.37 6.81 24.07
CA ALA A 212 -8.52 7.53 24.60
C ALA A 212 -9.83 6.73 24.52
N LEU A 213 -9.89 5.77 23.59
CA LEU A 213 -11.06 4.96 23.29
C LEU A 213 -10.95 3.52 23.81
N SER A 214 -9.77 3.08 24.28
CA SER A 214 -9.55 1.73 24.78
C SER A 214 -9.96 1.53 26.24
N GLY A 215 -10.52 0.36 26.52
CA GLY A 215 -10.89 -0.12 27.85
C GLY A 215 -12.38 0.01 28.18
N SER A 216 -12.71 -0.15 29.45
CA SER A 216 -14.08 -0.02 29.94
C SER A 216 -14.59 1.42 29.85
N TRP A 217 -15.92 1.58 29.80
CA TRP A 217 -16.55 2.91 29.84
C TRP A 217 -16.06 3.77 31.02
N SER A 218 -15.82 3.18 32.19
CA SER A 218 -15.29 3.89 33.36
C SER A 218 -13.94 4.57 33.10
N LYS A 219 -13.05 3.98 32.28
CA LYS A 219 -11.77 4.56 31.89
C LYS A 219 -11.94 5.64 30.82
N ILE A 220 -12.84 5.42 29.87
CA ILE A 220 -13.07 6.29 28.71
C ILE A 220 -13.86 7.55 29.10
N LYS A 221 -14.75 7.46 30.11
CA LYS A 221 -15.66 8.53 30.53
C LYS A 221 -14.95 9.86 30.83
N LYS A 222 -13.66 9.86 31.17
CA LYS A 222 -12.88 11.09 31.35
C LYS A 222 -12.83 11.99 30.10
N TYR A 223 -12.96 11.43 28.90
CA TYR A 223 -13.00 12.16 27.63
C TYR A 223 -14.42 12.58 27.22
N SER A 224 -15.46 12.18 27.97
CA SER A 224 -16.86 12.40 27.59
C SER A 224 -17.26 13.87 27.49
N ASN A 225 -16.49 14.78 28.11
CA ASN A 225 -16.73 16.21 28.03
C ASN A 225 -16.13 16.86 26.78
N GLU A 226 -15.20 16.18 26.10
CA GLU A 226 -14.56 16.66 24.88
C GLU A 226 -15.56 16.79 23.73
N ASN A 227 -15.45 17.87 22.96
CA ASN A 227 -16.38 18.13 21.85
C ASN A 227 -16.31 17.04 20.76
N TRP A 228 -15.09 16.63 20.38
CA TRP A 228 -14.89 15.55 19.41
C TRP A 228 -15.53 14.25 19.90
N PHE A 229 -15.42 13.93 21.19
CA PHE A 229 -15.97 12.71 21.76
C PHE A 229 -17.50 12.73 21.74
N LYS A 230 -18.12 13.81 22.23
CA LYS A 230 -19.60 13.96 22.23
C LYS A 230 -20.17 13.78 20.83
N ARG A 231 -19.55 14.44 19.86
CA ARG A 231 -20.04 14.51 18.49
C ARG A 231 -19.79 13.24 17.69
N LEU A 232 -18.62 12.62 17.83
CA LEU A 232 -18.15 11.55 16.94
C LEU A 232 -18.20 10.17 17.57
N ILE A 233 -18.20 10.08 18.90
CA ILE A 233 -18.19 8.81 19.63
C ILE A 233 -19.50 8.63 20.38
N TYR A 234 -19.80 9.50 21.34
CA TYR A 234 -20.95 9.35 22.22
C TYR A 234 -22.26 9.27 21.43
N LYS A 235 -22.49 10.22 20.51
CA LYS A 235 -23.69 10.23 19.65
C LYS A 235 -23.91 8.91 18.87
N TYR A 236 -22.84 8.21 18.52
CA TYR A 236 -22.89 7.03 17.64
C TYR A 236 -22.73 5.70 18.38
N THR A 237 -22.49 5.75 19.69
CA THR A 237 -22.32 4.56 20.55
C THR A 237 -23.19 4.64 21.79
N TYR A 238 -24.05 5.65 21.92
CA TYR A 238 -25.00 5.75 23.02
C TYR A 238 -26.20 4.87 22.74
N ASN A 239 -26.56 4.06 23.73
CA ASN A 239 -27.77 3.24 23.70
C ASN A 239 -28.82 3.89 24.62
N ASP A 240 -29.96 4.25 24.03
CA ASP A 240 -31.06 4.94 24.71
C ASP A 240 -31.77 4.03 25.73
N ASP A 241 -31.85 2.72 25.47
CA ASP A 241 -32.49 1.74 26.36
C ASP A 241 -31.67 1.55 27.63
N ASN A 242 -30.35 1.37 27.46
CA ASN A 242 -29.41 1.13 28.56
C ASN A 242 -28.89 2.43 29.20
N LYS A 243 -29.23 3.59 28.62
CA LYS A 243 -28.80 4.93 29.04
C LYS A 243 -27.30 5.07 29.27
N HIS A 244 -26.49 4.41 28.45
CA HIS A 244 -25.04 4.45 28.56
C HIS A 244 -24.34 4.44 27.20
N CYS A 245 -23.09 4.92 27.20
CA CYS A 245 -22.21 4.84 26.04
C CYS A 245 -21.55 3.45 25.97
N GLU A 246 -21.80 2.74 24.87
CA GLU A 246 -21.38 1.38 24.60
C GLU A 246 -19.96 1.28 24.03
N ILE A 247 -19.22 2.40 23.94
CA ILE A 247 -17.84 2.41 23.44
C ILE A 247 -16.96 1.37 24.14
N GLY A 248 -17.19 1.10 25.43
CA GLY A 248 -16.43 0.12 26.21
C GLY A 248 -16.93 -1.31 26.12
N LEU A 249 -17.95 -1.61 25.29
CA LEU A 249 -18.40 -2.98 25.02
C LEU A 249 -17.47 -3.66 24.00
N GLU A 250 -17.41 -4.99 24.08
CA GLU A 250 -16.51 -5.86 23.32
C GLU A 250 -16.47 -5.53 21.82
N TYR A 251 -17.64 -5.51 21.15
CA TYR A 251 -17.73 -5.20 19.72
C TYR A 251 -17.07 -3.85 19.33
N ASN A 252 -17.29 -2.80 20.12
CA ASN A 252 -16.69 -1.49 19.83
C ASN A 252 -15.18 -1.47 20.15
N GLN A 253 -14.76 -2.22 21.17
CA GLN A 253 -13.34 -2.37 21.52
C GLN A 253 -12.57 -3.18 20.47
N GLU A 254 -13.18 -4.20 19.87
CA GLU A 254 -12.62 -4.92 18.72
C GLU A 254 -12.37 -3.97 17.55
N ILE A 255 -13.35 -3.13 17.18
CA ILE A 255 -13.18 -2.12 16.12
C ILE A 255 -12.03 -1.14 16.44
N VAL A 256 -11.94 -0.69 17.70
CA VAL A 256 -10.85 0.20 18.14
C VAL A 256 -9.50 -0.51 18.04
N SER A 257 -9.42 -1.78 18.43
CA SER A 257 -8.19 -2.58 18.33
C SER A 257 -7.78 -2.81 16.88
N SER A 258 -8.70 -3.27 16.02
CA SER A 258 -8.41 -3.54 14.61
C SER A 258 -7.98 -2.28 13.86
N MET A 259 -8.57 -1.12 14.18
CA MET A 259 -8.12 0.15 13.60
C MET A 259 -6.74 0.55 14.13
N ASN A 260 -6.44 0.27 15.40
CA ASN A 260 -5.12 0.56 15.97
C ASN A 260 -4.03 -0.33 15.35
N GLU A 261 -4.32 -1.61 15.14
CA GLU A 261 -3.46 -2.56 14.42
C GLU A 261 -3.21 -2.09 12.99
N PHE A 262 -4.27 -1.73 12.25
CA PHE A 262 -4.12 -1.13 10.92
C PHE A 262 -3.21 0.12 10.92
N CYS A 263 -3.36 0.99 11.92
CA CYS A 263 -2.51 2.18 12.03
C CYS A 263 -1.05 1.82 12.33
N LEU A 264 -0.81 0.81 13.16
CA LEU A 264 0.54 0.30 13.43
C LEU A 264 1.15 -0.29 12.15
N ASP A 265 0.41 -1.11 11.40
CA ASP A 265 0.86 -1.69 10.14
C ASP A 265 1.30 -0.61 9.14
N ILE A 266 0.54 0.49 9.03
CA ILE A 266 0.90 1.62 8.16
C ILE A 266 2.20 2.30 8.62
N LEU A 267 2.37 2.52 9.93
CA LEU A 267 3.55 3.18 10.49
C LEU A 267 4.80 2.30 10.39
N GLU A 268 4.63 0.98 10.57
CA GLU A 268 5.67 -0.02 10.35
C GLU A 268 6.04 -0.09 8.87
N TRP A 269 5.06 -0.22 7.98
CA TRP A 269 5.29 -0.30 6.53
C TRP A 269 6.10 0.87 5.98
N ILE A 270 5.70 2.12 6.28
CA ILE A 270 6.41 3.31 5.78
C ILE A 270 7.81 3.43 6.38
N THR A 271 7.99 3.00 7.65
CA THR A 271 9.29 3.01 8.32
C THR A 271 10.21 1.94 7.74
N ASP A 272 9.74 0.70 7.61
CA ASP A 272 10.51 -0.43 7.07
C ASP A 272 10.90 -0.13 5.62
N MET A 273 9.96 0.37 4.81
CA MET A 273 10.22 0.73 3.42
C MET A 273 11.33 1.79 3.29
N GLN A 274 11.29 2.84 4.11
CA GLN A 274 12.29 3.91 4.07
C GLN A 274 13.70 3.39 4.39
N TYR A 275 13.84 2.53 5.40
CA TYR A 275 15.16 2.02 5.81
C TYR A 275 15.64 0.84 4.96
N SER A 276 14.76 -0.10 4.63
CA SER A 276 15.11 -1.32 3.92
C SER A 276 15.43 -1.06 2.45
N THR A 277 14.79 -0.08 1.81
CA THR A 277 15.15 0.30 0.43
C THR A 277 16.58 0.83 0.32
N VAL A 278 17.06 1.56 1.33
CA VAL A 278 18.39 2.19 1.31
C VAL A 278 19.46 1.38 2.07
N HIS A 279 19.09 0.21 2.58
CA HIS A 279 20.01 -0.59 3.37
C HIS A 279 21.20 -1.07 2.52
N ASN A 280 22.42 -0.78 2.97
CA ASN A 280 23.69 -1.06 2.26
C ASN A 280 23.79 -0.42 0.86
N THR A 281 23.12 0.71 0.64
CA THR A 281 23.30 1.55 -0.55
C THR A 281 23.68 2.97 -0.15
N ASP A 282 24.19 3.75 -1.10
CA ASP A 282 24.44 5.19 -0.90
C ASP A 282 23.16 6.04 -1.05
N GLN A 283 21.99 5.40 -1.20
CA GLN A 283 20.71 6.08 -1.34
C GLN A 283 20.20 6.63 -0.01
N LYS A 284 19.31 7.61 -0.09
CA LYS A 284 18.58 8.17 1.04
C LYS A 284 17.12 8.35 0.65
N ILE A 285 16.21 7.95 1.53
CA ILE A 285 14.79 8.26 1.39
C ILE A 285 14.44 9.32 2.42
N ASN A 286 13.83 10.40 1.96
CA ASN A 286 13.40 11.52 2.79
C ASN A 286 11.92 11.79 2.56
N LEU A 287 11.07 10.86 3.01
CA LEU A 287 9.61 10.97 2.93
C LEU A 287 8.99 11.27 4.31
N ILE A 288 9.51 10.63 5.34
CA ILE A 288 9.06 10.85 6.71
C ILE A 288 10.23 10.93 7.69
N LEU A 289 9.99 11.59 8.82
CA LEU A 289 10.88 11.56 9.97
C LEU A 289 10.30 10.62 11.02
N CYS A 290 10.94 9.47 11.24
CA CYS A 290 10.41 8.40 12.10
C CYS A 290 11.26 8.07 13.34
N ASP A 291 12.48 8.61 13.43
CA ASP A 291 13.43 8.41 14.54
C ASP A 291 12.85 8.70 15.94
N PHE A 292 11.85 9.59 16.02
CA PHE A 292 11.23 9.94 17.30
C PHE A 292 10.19 8.93 17.78
N PHE A 293 9.63 8.10 16.90
CA PHE A 293 8.57 7.14 17.24
C PHE A 293 8.91 5.68 16.94
N SER A 294 9.97 5.40 16.20
CA SER A 294 10.37 4.04 15.83
C SER A 294 11.87 3.79 15.97
N GLU A 295 12.23 2.52 16.06
CA GLU A 295 13.59 2.00 15.98
C GLU A 295 13.69 1.00 14.82
N TYR A 296 14.74 1.09 14.01
CA TYR A 296 15.00 0.15 12.91
C TYR A 296 16.19 -0.76 13.23
N LYS A 297 15.99 -2.07 13.06
CA LYS A 297 16.95 -3.14 13.37
C LYS A 297 17.27 -3.92 12.10
N ALA A 298 18.23 -3.41 11.33
CA ALA A 298 18.62 -3.94 10.02
C ALA A 298 19.02 -5.43 10.02
N LYS A 299 19.54 -5.96 11.13
CA LYS A 299 20.01 -7.36 11.23
C LYS A 299 18.90 -8.38 11.46
N ASN A 300 17.68 -7.94 11.76
CA ASN A 300 16.60 -8.86 12.09
C ASN A 300 15.80 -9.23 10.83
N ALA A 301 15.61 -10.54 10.62
CA ALA A 301 14.72 -11.03 9.55
C ALA A 301 13.23 -10.79 9.86
N GLN A 302 12.88 -10.63 11.13
CA GLN A 302 11.52 -10.37 11.64
C GLN A 302 11.57 -9.20 12.63
N ASN A 303 10.49 -8.42 12.74
CA ASN A 303 10.44 -7.26 13.63
C ASN A 303 11.57 -6.24 13.35
N ARG A 304 11.78 -5.92 12.06
CA ARG A 304 12.76 -4.93 11.60
C ARG A 304 12.48 -3.54 12.15
N VAL A 305 11.20 -3.23 12.39
CA VAL A 305 10.76 -1.98 12.98
C VAL A 305 10.15 -2.27 14.34
N THR A 306 10.48 -1.42 15.31
CA THR A 306 9.79 -1.38 16.60
C THR A 306 9.16 -0.01 16.76
N ILE A 307 7.83 0.04 16.91
CA ILE A 307 7.09 1.28 17.17
C ILE A 307 6.99 1.51 18.69
N LYS A 308 7.24 2.74 19.15
CA LYS A 308 7.12 3.10 20.57
C LYS A 308 5.66 3.01 21.03
N GLU A 309 5.41 2.28 22.12
CA GLU A 309 4.08 2.18 22.74
C GLU A 309 3.54 3.54 23.19
N LYS A 310 4.42 4.43 23.68
CA LYS A 310 4.05 5.76 24.20
C LYS A 310 5.04 6.81 23.74
N LEU A 311 4.51 8.01 23.46
CA LEU A 311 5.30 9.21 23.18
C LEU A 311 5.13 10.24 24.29
N ASN A 312 6.24 10.86 24.69
CA ASN A 312 6.24 12.01 25.58
C ASN A 312 5.78 13.29 24.85
N ALA A 313 5.62 14.40 25.58
CA ALA A 313 5.12 15.65 25.01
C ALA A 313 6.06 16.25 23.94
N ALA A 314 7.39 16.14 24.11
CA ALA A 314 8.36 16.62 23.13
C ALA A 314 8.31 15.80 21.84
N GLU A 315 8.19 14.48 21.94
CA GLU A 315 8.04 13.57 20.79
C GLU A 315 6.72 13.84 20.04
N LYS A 316 5.60 14.05 20.74
CA LYS A 316 4.33 14.43 20.10
C LYS A 316 4.41 15.77 19.36
N ASN A 317 5.21 16.72 19.86
CA ASN A 317 5.43 18.00 19.19
C ASN A 317 6.22 17.86 17.88
N ARG A 318 6.99 16.77 17.70
CA ARG A 318 7.67 16.44 16.44
C ARG A 318 6.72 15.93 15.35
N PHE A 319 5.42 15.76 15.63
CA PHE A 319 4.42 15.43 14.59
C PHE A 319 4.43 16.39 13.39
N LYS A 320 4.74 17.67 13.61
CA LYS A 320 4.86 18.66 12.53
C LYS A 320 5.98 18.34 11.53
N GLU A 321 6.96 17.56 11.94
CA GLU A 321 8.11 17.11 11.14
C GLU A 321 7.87 15.72 10.53
N LEU A 322 6.74 15.07 10.85
CA LEU A 322 6.45 13.69 10.46
C LEU A 322 6.54 13.48 8.94
N ILE A 323 6.01 14.44 8.16
CA ILE A 323 6.09 14.43 6.71
C ILE A 323 7.13 15.46 6.28
N THR A 324 8.07 15.06 5.43
CA THR A 324 9.19 15.90 4.97
C THR A 324 8.75 16.83 3.83
N ASP A 325 7.76 17.68 4.09
CA ASP A 325 7.11 18.55 3.09
C ASP A 325 7.17 20.05 3.41
N ASN A 326 7.98 20.46 4.39
CA ASN A 326 8.08 21.83 4.92
C ASN A 326 6.74 22.40 5.45
N SER A 327 5.73 21.56 5.67
CA SER A 327 4.49 22.01 6.26
C SER A 327 4.64 22.30 7.76
N ASN A 328 3.77 23.18 8.26
CA ASN A 328 3.66 23.46 9.70
C ASN A 328 2.41 22.81 10.29
N PHE A 329 2.01 21.64 9.77
CA PHE A 329 0.78 20.96 10.15
C PHE A 329 0.96 20.20 11.47
N LYS A 330 0.22 20.60 12.51
CA LYS A 330 0.39 20.10 13.89
C LYS A 330 -0.77 19.21 14.31
N LEU A 331 -0.59 18.45 15.40
CA LEU A 331 -1.68 17.71 16.04
C LEU A 331 -2.86 18.63 16.43
N LEU A 332 -2.58 19.88 16.80
CA LEU A 332 -3.63 20.87 17.10
C LEU A 332 -4.52 21.17 15.88
N ASN A 333 -3.97 21.15 14.66
CA ASN A 333 -4.77 21.30 13.45
C ASN A 333 -5.77 20.15 13.31
N ILE A 334 -5.34 18.90 13.55
CA ILE A 334 -6.22 17.73 13.55
C ILE A 334 -7.30 17.85 14.62
N MET A 335 -6.92 18.18 15.85
CA MET A 335 -7.87 18.35 16.96
C MET A 335 -8.93 19.42 16.68
N SER A 336 -8.51 20.53 16.08
CA SER A 336 -9.42 21.59 15.63
C SER A 336 -10.34 21.07 14.53
N ASN A 337 -9.77 20.47 13.48
CA ASN A 337 -10.51 19.95 12.34
C ASN A 337 -11.57 18.91 12.75
N LEU A 338 -11.26 18.00 13.67
CA LEU A 338 -12.22 17.02 14.20
C LEU A 338 -13.47 17.67 14.82
N CYS A 339 -13.29 18.81 15.48
CA CYS A 339 -14.39 19.55 16.12
C CYS A 339 -15.35 20.17 15.10
N TYR A 340 -14.86 20.58 13.93
CA TYR A 340 -15.63 21.40 12.98
C TYR A 340 -15.95 20.71 11.65
N LYS A 341 -15.17 19.71 11.21
CA LYS A 341 -15.35 19.09 9.89
C LYS A 341 -16.70 18.38 9.81
N LYS A 342 -17.46 18.64 8.74
CA LYS A 342 -18.83 18.13 8.56
C LYS A 342 -18.86 16.60 8.44
N ILE A 343 -19.85 15.98 9.08
CA ILE A 343 -20.19 14.55 8.97
C ILE A 343 -21.02 14.34 7.70
N LYS A 344 -20.77 13.26 6.96
CA LYS A 344 -21.59 12.87 5.81
C LYS A 344 -22.85 12.16 6.33
N LYS A 345 -24.01 12.41 5.71
CA LYS A 345 -25.32 12.01 6.26
C LYS A 345 -25.49 10.50 6.44
N ASP A 346 -24.88 9.69 5.58
CA ASP A 346 -25.12 8.24 5.54
C ASP A 346 -24.14 7.42 6.39
N GLN A 347 -23.22 8.08 7.11
CA GLN A 347 -22.24 7.41 7.95
C GLN A 347 -22.84 6.98 9.29
N LYS A 348 -22.40 5.82 9.79
CA LYS A 348 -22.89 5.23 11.04
C LYS A 348 -21.74 4.66 11.88
N GLY A 349 -22.02 4.50 13.18
CA GLY A 349 -21.09 3.90 14.15
C GLY A 349 -19.73 4.62 14.22
N LEU A 350 -18.70 3.85 14.58
CA LEU A 350 -17.33 4.37 14.71
C LEU A 350 -16.71 4.79 13.37
N GLY A 351 -17.24 4.31 12.23
CA GLY A 351 -16.80 4.74 10.90
C GLY A 351 -16.94 6.25 10.67
N VAL A 352 -17.88 6.91 11.37
CA VAL A 352 -18.03 8.37 11.36
C VAL A 352 -16.77 9.05 11.92
N PHE A 353 -16.29 8.57 13.07
CA PHE A 353 -15.08 9.10 13.69
C PHE A 353 -13.86 8.86 12.81
N MET A 354 -13.71 7.65 12.26
CA MET A 354 -12.55 7.30 11.42
C MET A 354 -12.46 8.15 10.15
N ASP A 355 -13.57 8.32 9.42
CA ASP A 355 -13.59 9.20 8.24
C ASP A 355 -13.31 10.66 8.61
N ILE A 356 -13.89 11.15 9.71
CA ILE A 356 -13.66 12.53 10.16
C ILE A 356 -12.20 12.74 10.57
N LEU A 357 -11.59 11.79 11.28
CA LEU A 357 -10.17 11.84 11.64
C LEU A 357 -9.28 11.79 10.41
N PHE A 358 -9.52 10.87 9.48
CA PHE A 358 -8.76 10.77 8.24
C PHE A 358 -8.83 12.06 7.44
N ARG A 359 -10.04 12.62 7.28
CA ARG A 359 -10.24 13.90 6.62
C ARG A 359 -9.67 15.09 7.41
N SER A 360 -9.47 14.97 8.72
CA SER A 360 -8.87 16.01 9.54
C SER A 360 -7.35 16.07 9.41
N CYS A 361 -6.72 15.06 8.81
CA CYS A 361 -5.28 14.96 8.53
C CYS A 361 -4.85 15.61 7.20
N GLU A 362 -5.83 16.16 6.47
CA GLU A 362 -5.63 17.00 5.30
C GLU A 362 -5.12 18.37 5.74
N GLN A 363 -4.10 18.87 5.05
CA GLN A 363 -3.45 20.16 5.37
C GLN A 363 -4.38 21.35 5.16
#